data_AF-A0A956N018-F1
#
_entry.id   AF-A0A956N018-F1
#
_cell.length_a   1.000
_cell.length_b   1.000
_cell.length_c   1.000
_cell.angle_alpha   90.00
_cell.angle_beta   90.00
_cell.angle_gamma   90.00
#
_symmetry.space_group_name_H-M   'P 1'
#
loop_
_entity.id
_entity.type
_entity.pdbx_description
1 polymer ?
#
loop_
_entity_poly.entity_id
_entity_poly.type
_entity_poly.pdbx_seq_one_letter_code
_entity_poly.pdbx_strand_id
1 'polypeptide(L)'
;MSQAKVEIKESKTKVKKLNKKSKSQHGIAYWSFVGPSLFAFSLVVLIPLILGIYYSFTNWNGIGSNIEWVGLKNYIKVFNDEGFRSSLWFTVKFTIVSVISINV
;
A
#
# COMPACT_ATOMS: atom_id res chain seq x y z
N MET A 1 -45.62 -40.42 10.95
CA MET A 1 -44.59 -40.11 9.91
C MET A 1 -44.42 -38.61 9.63
N SER A 2 -45.39 -37.74 9.92
CA SER A 2 -45.29 -36.29 9.65
C SER A 2 -44.36 -35.52 10.62
N GLN A 3 -44.44 -35.81 11.93
CA GLN A 3 -43.71 -35.05 12.96
C GLN A 3 -42.18 -35.21 12.90
N ALA A 4 -41.70 -36.44 12.65
CA ALA A 4 -40.26 -36.71 12.57
C ALA A 4 -39.57 -35.94 11.42
N LYS A 5 -40.27 -35.66 10.30
CA LYS A 5 -39.69 -34.89 9.18
C LYS A 5 -39.56 -33.39 9.52
N VAL A 6 -40.46 -32.86 10.35
CA VAL A 6 -40.44 -31.45 10.77
C VAL A 6 -39.25 -31.20 11.69
N GLU A 7 -39.05 -32.05 12.69
CA GLU A 7 -37.96 -31.94 13.66
C GLU A 7 -36.58 -32.08 13.00
N ILE A 8 -36.45 -32.99 12.03
CA ILE A 8 -35.22 -33.13 11.23
C ILE A 8 -34.94 -31.88 10.40
N LYS A 9 -35.98 -31.22 9.85
CA LYS A 9 -35.82 -29.98 9.06
C LYS A 9 -35.42 -28.80 9.95
N GLU A 10 -36.02 -28.67 11.13
CA GLU A 10 -35.67 -27.64 12.11
C GLU A 10 -34.24 -27.82 12.64
N SER A 11 -33.86 -29.05 12.97
CA SER A 11 -32.49 -29.39 13.39
C SER A 11 -31.47 -29.04 12.31
N LYS A 12 -31.70 -29.45 11.05
CA LYS A 12 -30.80 -29.10 9.93
C LYS A 12 -30.73 -27.60 9.67
N THR A 13 -31.84 -26.87 9.85
CA THR A 13 -31.89 -25.42 9.70
C THR A 13 -31.12 -24.71 10.82
N LYS A 14 -31.25 -25.19 12.06
CA LYS A 14 -30.54 -24.67 13.24
C LYS A 14 -29.04 -24.92 13.14
N VAL A 15 -28.62 -26.11 12.73
CA VAL A 15 -27.21 -26.47 12.49
C VAL A 15 -26.60 -25.59 11.38
N LYS A 16 -27.33 -25.36 10.26
CA LYS A 16 -26.87 -24.43 9.21
C LYS A 16 -26.72 -22.99 9.72
N LYS A 17 -27.66 -22.48 10.53
CA LYS A 17 -27.59 -21.12 11.10
C LYS A 17 -26.44 -20.96 12.09
N LEU A 18 -26.18 -21.96 12.92
CA LEU A 18 -25.07 -21.95 13.89
C LEU A 18 -23.70 -21.95 13.19
N ASN A 19 -23.55 -22.75 12.13
CA ASN A 19 -22.30 -22.82 11.35
C ASN A 19 -22.05 -21.52 10.54
N LYS A 20 -23.10 -20.91 9.99
CA LYS A 20 -22.97 -19.64 9.26
C LYS A 20 -22.53 -18.47 10.15
N LYS A 21 -22.92 -18.45 11.44
CA LYS A 21 -22.60 -17.39 12.40
C LYS A 21 -21.14 -17.43 12.87
N SER A 22 -20.52 -18.60 12.95
CA SER A 22 -19.11 -18.74 13.37
C SER A 22 -18.11 -18.35 12.28
N LYS A 23 -18.42 -18.61 11.01
CA LYS A 23 -17.44 -18.40 9.92
C LYS A 23 -17.32 -16.95 9.43
N SER A 24 -18.31 -16.09 9.72
CA SER A 24 -18.32 -14.69 9.24
C SER A 24 -17.90 -13.65 10.28
N GLN A 25 -17.62 -14.05 11.53
CA GLN A 25 -17.29 -13.12 12.61
C GLN A 25 -15.80 -12.74 12.65
N HIS A 26 -14.91 -13.62 12.17
CA HIS A 26 -13.47 -13.33 12.17
C HIS A 26 -13.06 -12.29 11.12
N GLY A 27 -13.71 -12.25 9.96
CA GLY A 27 -13.38 -11.30 8.90
C GLY A 27 -13.70 -9.84 9.28
N ILE A 28 -14.83 -9.61 9.96
CA ILE A 28 -15.24 -8.25 10.36
C ILE A 28 -14.31 -7.74 11.46
N ALA A 29 -14.00 -8.56 12.47
CA ALA A 29 -13.07 -8.17 13.54
C ALA A 29 -11.66 -7.88 13.00
N TYR A 30 -11.17 -8.69 12.06
CA TYR A 30 -9.88 -8.48 11.39
C TYR A 30 -9.84 -7.15 10.63
N TRP A 31 -10.83 -6.88 9.78
CA TRP A 31 -10.88 -5.65 9.01
C TRP A 31 -11.18 -4.41 9.85
N SER A 32 -11.89 -4.52 10.97
CA SER A 32 -12.05 -3.40 11.91
C SER A 32 -10.75 -3.00 12.61
N PHE A 33 -9.81 -3.94 12.80
CA PHE A 33 -8.51 -3.66 13.39
C PHE A 33 -7.48 -3.17 12.34
N VAL A 34 -7.39 -3.86 11.20
CA VAL A 34 -6.41 -3.53 10.13
C VAL A 34 -6.89 -2.38 9.26
N GLY A 35 -8.20 -2.27 9.02
CA GLY A 35 -8.81 -1.32 8.09
C GLY A 35 -8.43 0.14 8.36
N PRO A 36 -8.58 0.67 9.60
CA PRO A 36 -8.20 2.05 9.89
C PRO A 36 -6.71 2.33 9.65
N SER A 37 -5.83 1.42 10.06
CA SER A 37 -4.39 1.57 9.83
C SER A 37 -4.04 1.53 8.34
N LEU A 38 -4.64 0.61 7.59
CA LEU A 38 -4.40 0.49 6.15
C LEU A 38 -4.96 1.68 5.38
N PHE A 39 -6.10 2.21 5.81
CA PHE A 39 -6.70 3.40 5.24
C PHE A 39 -5.81 4.63 5.47
N ALA A 40 -5.35 4.84 6.71
CA ALA A 40 -4.43 5.92 7.05
C ALA A 40 -3.10 5.81 6.28
N PHE A 41 -2.49 4.61 6.26
CA PHE A 41 -1.28 4.35 5.47
C PHE A 41 -1.50 4.65 3.98
N SER A 42 -2.64 4.24 3.43
CA SER A 42 -2.95 4.49 2.02
C SER A 42 -3.04 5.99 1.73
N LEU A 43 -3.72 6.75 2.58
CA LEU A 43 -3.91 8.19 2.39
C LEU A 43 -2.61 9.00 2.56
N VAL A 44 -1.79 8.66 3.55
CA VAL A 44 -0.62 9.48 3.94
C VAL A 44 0.66 9.02 3.25
N VAL A 45 0.76 7.73 2.90
CA VAL A 45 1.98 7.16 2.32
C VAL A 45 1.73 6.73 0.88
N LEU A 46 0.78 5.83 0.65
CA LEU A 46 0.64 5.17 -0.65
C LEU A 46 0.15 6.12 -1.75
N ILE A 47 -0.86 6.93 -1.48
CA ILE A 47 -1.41 7.89 -2.45
C ILE A 47 -0.36 8.97 -2.80
N PRO A 48 0.29 9.65 -1.85
CA PRO A 48 1.35 10.60 -2.15
C PRO A 48 2.54 9.96 -2.88
N LEU A 49 2.89 8.71 -2.58
CA LEU A 49 3.91 7.97 -3.31
C LEU A 49 3.53 7.76 -4.78
N ILE A 50 2.31 7.28 -5.06
CA ILE A 50 1.83 7.08 -6.43
C ILE A 50 1.75 8.41 -7.18
N LEU A 51 1.27 9.48 -6.54
CA LEU A 51 1.24 10.81 -7.14
C LEU A 51 2.64 11.34 -7.42
N GLY A 52 3.60 11.15 -6.50
CA GLY A 52 5.00 11.52 -6.70
C GLY A 52 5.63 10.77 -7.87
N ILE A 53 5.34 9.47 -8.00
CA ILE A 53 5.75 8.68 -9.16
C ILE A 53 5.07 9.19 -10.43
N TYR A 54 3.78 9.51 -10.42
CA TYR A 54 3.10 10.06 -11.60
C TYR A 54 3.72 11.40 -12.02
N TYR A 55 3.94 12.31 -11.08
CA TYR A 55 4.51 13.63 -11.34
C TYR A 55 5.99 13.59 -11.77
N SER A 56 6.76 12.56 -11.41
CA SER A 56 8.13 12.43 -11.90
C SER A 56 8.21 12.19 -13.42
N PHE A 57 7.12 11.73 -14.05
CA PHE A 57 6.99 11.62 -15.52
C PHE A 57 6.35 12.86 -16.18
N THR A 58 6.01 13.91 -15.42
CA THR A 58 5.44 15.16 -15.95
C THR A 58 6.38 16.34 -15.76
N ASN A 59 6.14 17.45 -16.46
CA ASN A 59 6.92 18.69 -16.30
C ASN A 59 6.44 19.57 -15.12
N TRP A 60 5.66 19.02 -14.18
CA TRP A 60 5.02 19.81 -13.13
C TRP A 60 6.04 20.28 -12.08
N ASN A 61 6.12 21.60 -11.88
CA ASN A 61 6.99 22.23 -10.90
C ASN A 61 6.28 22.52 -9.55
N GLY A 62 5.07 21.99 -9.35
CA GLY A 62 4.25 22.23 -8.16
C GLY A 62 3.49 23.56 -8.18
N ILE A 63 3.68 24.41 -9.20
CA ILE A 63 3.07 25.74 -9.30
C ILE A 63 2.34 25.86 -10.64
N GLY A 64 1.04 26.14 -10.58
CA GLY A 64 0.21 26.27 -11.78
C GLY A 64 -0.34 24.93 -12.28
N SER A 65 -1.24 25.03 -13.26
CA SER A 65 -2.06 23.93 -13.77
C SER A 65 -1.53 23.30 -15.07
N ASN A 66 -0.41 23.80 -15.60
CA ASN A 66 0.17 23.25 -16.82
C ASN A 66 0.99 22.00 -16.47
N ILE A 67 0.41 20.83 -16.75
CA ILE A 67 1.01 19.52 -16.51
C ILE A 67 1.05 18.78 -17.85
N GLU A 68 2.25 18.62 -18.39
CA GLU A 68 2.50 17.85 -19.60
C GLU A 68 3.25 16.57 -19.26
N TRP A 69 2.86 15.47 -19.91
CA TRP A 69 3.57 14.20 -19.80
C TRP A 69 4.87 14.25 -20.60
N VAL A 70 6.01 14.11 -19.92
CA VAL A 70 7.36 14.16 -20.53
C VAL A 70 8.08 12.81 -20.50
N GLY A 71 7.46 11.78 -19.90
CA GLY A 71 8.03 10.45 -19.79
C GLY A 71 9.35 10.45 -19.01
N LEU A 72 10.39 9.82 -19.56
CA LEU A 72 11.67 9.65 -18.86
C LEU A 72 12.62 10.85 -18.96
N LYS A 73 12.22 11.96 -19.60
CA LYS A 73 13.08 13.13 -19.81
C LYS A 73 13.64 13.70 -18.51
N ASN A 74 12.84 13.74 -17.44
CA ASN A 74 13.27 14.22 -16.13
C ASN A 74 14.39 13.38 -15.53
N TYR A 75 14.28 12.05 -15.63
CA TYR A 75 15.30 11.13 -15.14
C TYR A 75 16.61 11.31 -15.90
N ILE A 76 16.56 11.34 -17.24
CA ILE A 76 17.75 11.57 -18.07
C ILE A 76 18.40 12.93 -17.72
N LYS A 77 17.60 13.97 -17.52
CA LYS A 77 18.09 15.29 -17.12
C LYS A 77 18.82 15.23 -15.77
N VAL A 78 18.23 14.60 -14.76
CA VAL A 78 18.83 14.54 -13.41
C VAL A 78 20.11 13.68 -13.40
N PHE A 79 20.15 12.59 -14.16
CA PHE A 79 21.36 11.75 -14.22
C PHE A 79 22.51 12.41 -14.99
N ASN A 80 22.23 13.34 -15.89
CA ASN A 80 23.27 14.13 -16.56
C ASN A 80 23.74 15.33 -15.72
N ASP A 81 22.95 15.75 -14.73
CA ASP A 81 23.31 16.85 -13.83
C ASP A 81 24.55 16.47 -12.97
N GLU A 82 25.58 17.32 -13.02
CA GLU A 82 26.84 17.08 -12.31
C GLU A 82 26.66 17.19 -10.78
N GLY A 83 25.83 18.13 -10.32
CA GLY A 83 25.56 18.34 -8.91
C GLY A 83 24.83 17.15 -8.29
N PHE A 84 23.82 16.63 -8.99
CA PHE A 84 23.11 15.41 -8.59
C PHE A 84 24.06 14.21 -8.53
N ARG A 85 24.85 13.95 -9.58
CA ARG A 85 25.79 12.82 -9.62
C ARG A 85 26.84 12.88 -8.50
N SER A 86 27.39 14.07 -8.24
CA SER A 86 28.35 14.29 -7.16
C SER A 86 27.73 13.97 -5.80
N SER A 87 26.54 14.51 -5.53
CA SER A 87 25.80 14.29 -4.27
C SER A 87 25.39 12.83 -4.09
N LEU A 88 24.97 12.18 -5.17
CA LEU A 88 24.62 10.76 -5.16
C LEU A 88 25.83 9.90 -4.78
N TRP A 89 27.00 10.13 -5.41
CA TRP A 89 28.20 9.36 -5.10
C TRP A 89 28.73 9.62 -3.70
N PHE A 90 28.63 10.86 -3.22
CA PHE A 90 28.95 11.17 -1.83
C PHE A 90 28.07 10.36 -0.86
N THR A 91 26.75 10.34 -1.11
CA THR A 91 25.80 9.60 -0.27
C THR A 91 26.07 8.09 -0.28
N VAL A 92 26.37 7.52 -1.44
CA VAL A 92 26.71 6.09 -1.55
C VAL A 92 28.01 5.77 -0.79
N LYS A 93 29.07 6.57 -0.99
CA LYS A 93 30.34 6.39 -0.25
C LYS A 93 30.12 6.51 1.25
N PHE A 94 29.38 7.52 1.69
CA PHE A 94 29.02 7.72 3.09
C PHE A 94 28.28 6.50 3.65
N THR A 95 27.30 5.97 2.92
CA THR A 95 26.52 4.80 3.35
C THR A 95 27.41 3.56 3.51
N ILE A 96 28.28 3.29 2.54
CA ILE A 96 29.21 2.15 2.60
C ILE A 96 30.14 2.27 3.81
N VAL A 97 30.79 3.43 3.99
CA VAL A 97 31.71 3.67 5.11
C VAL A 97 30.97 3.55 6.44
N SER A 98 29.78 4.13 6.54
CA SER A 98 28.94 4.09 7.74
C SER A 98 28.57 2.66 8.11
N VAL A 99 28.06 1.87 7.15
CA VAL A 99 27.69 0.46 7.37
C VAL A 99 28.90 -0.36 7.81
N ILE A 100 30.05 -0.22 7.16
CA ILE A 100 31.26 -0.94 7.55
C ILE A 100 31.70 -0.54 8.95
N SER A 101 31.76 0.76 9.25
CA SER A 101 32.22 1.27 10.56
C SER A 101 31.29 0.87 11.72
N ILE A 102 30.01 0.64 11.45
CA ILE A 102 29.05 0.17 12.45
C ILE A 102 29.16 -1.34 12.68
N ASN A 103 29.45 -2.12 11.63
CA ASN A 103 29.39 -3.58 11.68
C ASN A 103 30.75 -4.27 11.91
N VAL A 104 31.87 -3.56 11.80
CA VAL A 104 33.24 -4.07 12.00
C VAL A 104 33.90 -3.34 13.15
#